data_AF-A0A093LFY9-F1
#
_entry.id   AF-A0A093LFY9-F1
#
_cell.length_a   1.000
_cell.length_b   1.000
_cell.length_c   1.000
_cell.angle_alpha   90.00
_cell.angle_beta   90.00
_cell.angle_gamma   90.00
#
_symmetry.space_group_name_H-M   'P 1'
#
loop_
_entity.id
_entity.type
_entity.pdbx_description
1 polymer ?
#
loop_
_entity_poly.entity_id
_entity_poly.type
_entity_poly.pdbx_seq_one_letter_code
_entity_poly.pdbx_strand_id
1 'polypeptide(L)'
;SYMCRFNAELEQIELQNSIKGRQGRQHGSRETVIKQTIERERQLYEGYGIEIPDIMNRKHLKFFREWDGDLRKLPNIKMKKLSARDAACSHPEGADVEAKEELNKAEEV
;
A
#
# COMPACT_ATOMS: atom_id res chain seq x y z
N SER A 1 -7.74 -3.81 8.39
CA SER A 1 -7.15 -3.46 7.08
C SER A 1 -6.54 -2.07 7.16
N TYR A 2 -5.38 -1.82 6.54
CA TYR A 2 -4.65 -0.54 6.63
C TYR A 2 -5.46 0.65 6.07
N MET A 3 -6.18 0.46 4.96
CA MET A 3 -6.97 1.52 4.31
C MET A 3 -8.15 2.01 5.15
N CYS A 4 -8.69 1.14 6.01
CA CYS A 4 -9.86 1.44 6.83
C CYS A 4 -9.51 1.77 8.29
N ARG A 5 -8.22 2.04 8.59
CA ARG A 5 -7.74 2.20 9.98
C ARG A 5 -8.38 3.37 10.73
N PHE A 6 -8.86 4.38 10.01
CA PHE A 6 -9.47 5.57 10.59
C PHE A 6 -11.00 5.50 10.65
N ASN A 7 -11.64 4.44 10.18
CA ASN A 7 -13.11 4.37 10.12
C ASN A 7 -13.75 4.53 11.49
N ALA A 8 -13.22 3.84 12.51
CA ALA A 8 -13.73 3.94 13.88
C ALA A 8 -13.56 5.36 14.47
N GLU A 9 -12.45 6.04 14.15
CA GLU A 9 -12.21 7.41 14.61
C GLU A 9 -13.17 8.40 13.91
N LEU A 10 -13.40 8.23 12.61
CA LEU A 10 -14.36 9.06 11.86
C LEU A 10 -15.80 8.86 12.33
N GLU A 11 -16.20 7.61 12.60
CA GLU A 11 -17.50 7.27 13.15
C GLU A 11 -17.72 7.91 14.53
N GLN A 12 -16.69 7.88 15.40
CA GLN A 12 -16.75 8.54 16.71
C GLN A 12 -16.90 10.06 16.58
N ILE A 13 -16.17 10.69 15.66
CA ILE A 13 -16.27 12.13 15.39
C ILE A 13 -17.66 12.48 14.85
N GLU A 14 -18.21 11.64 13.96
CA GLU A 14 -19.55 11.83 13.41
C GLU A 14 -20.62 11.72 14.51
N LEU A 15 -20.53 10.70 15.38
CA LEU A 15 -21.44 10.53 16.50
C LEU A 15 -21.42 11.75 17.44
N GLN A 16 -20.23 12.22 17.84
CA GLN A 16 -20.09 13.39 18.70
C GLN A 16 -20.67 14.67 18.06
N ASN A 17 -20.46 14.86 16.75
CA ASN A 17 -21.00 16.02 16.04
C ASN A 17 -22.51 15.90 15.77
N SER A 18 -23.06 14.67 15.67
CA SER A 18 -24.49 14.44 15.48
C SER A 18 -25.33 14.75 16.73
N ILE A 19 -24.73 14.67 17.93
CA ILE A 19 -25.37 15.04 19.20
C ILE A 19 -25.36 16.58 19.29
N LYS A 20 -26.41 17.18 18.71
CA LYS A 20 -26.56 18.65 18.61
C LYS A 20 -26.87 19.29 19.96
N GLY A 21 -26.01 20.22 20.36
CA GLY A 21 -26.28 21.27 21.36
C GLY A 21 -25.91 22.65 20.81
N ARG A 22 -25.73 23.66 21.68
CA ARG A 22 -25.25 25.01 21.30
C ARG A 22 -23.76 25.07 20.95
N GLN A 23 -23.06 23.94 20.92
CA GLN A 23 -21.63 23.89 20.63
C GLN A 23 -21.37 23.69 19.13
N GLY A 24 -20.39 24.43 18.60
CA GLY A 24 -19.94 24.30 17.22
C GLY A 24 -19.26 22.95 16.95
N ARG A 25 -18.93 22.71 15.68
CA ARG A 25 -18.29 21.48 15.20
C ARG A 25 -16.99 21.19 15.95
N GLN A 26 -16.95 20.05 16.64
CA GLN A 26 -15.76 19.58 17.36
C GLN A 26 -14.88 18.73 16.44
N HIS A 27 -13.58 18.70 16.72
CA HIS A 27 -12.60 17.86 16.01
C HIS A 27 -12.45 18.10 14.49
N GLY A 28 -12.92 19.24 13.97
CA GLY A 28 -12.89 19.53 12.53
C GLY A 28 -11.49 19.53 11.90
N SER A 29 -10.45 19.94 12.63
CA SER A 29 -9.06 19.89 12.15
C SER A 29 -8.58 18.46 11.95
N ARG A 30 -8.81 17.58 12.95
CA ARG A 30 -8.43 16.17 12.91
C ARG A 30 -9.17 15.42 11.82
N GLU A 31 -10.48 15.62 11.72
CA GLU A 31 -11.33 15.03 10.68
C GLU A 31 -10.83 15.39 9.27
N THR A 32 -10.45 16.66 9.06
CA THR A 32 -9.93 17.13 7.78
C THR A 32 -8.59 16.47 7.44
N VAL A 33 -7.67 16.38 8.39
CA VAL A 33 -6.36 15.72 8.19
C VAL A 33 -6.53 14.24 7.85
N ILE A 34 -7.43 13.54 8.54
CA ILE A 34 -7.72 12.13 8.28
C ILE A 34 -8.27 11.96 6.86
N LYS A 35 -9.30 12.74 6.49
CA LYS A 35 -9.91 12.66 5.16
C LYS A 35 -8.91 12.93 4.04
N GLN A 36 -8.06 13.95 4.21
CA GLN A 36 -6.97 14.25 3.27
C GLN A 36 -5.96 13.10 3.18
N THR A 37 -5.63 12.47 4.30
CA THR A 37 -4.69 11.33 4.34
C THR A 37 -5.27 10.12 3.60
N ILE A 38 -6.53 9.76 3.88
CA ILE A 38 -7.22 8.65 3.20
C ILE A 38 -7.27 8.91 1.70
N GLU A 39 -7.65 10.12 1.29
CA GLU A 39 -7.75 10.46 -0.13
C GLU A 39 -6.40 10.40 -0.83
N ARG A 40 -5.33 10.88 -0.19
CA ARG A 40 -3.96 10.76 -0.72
C ARG A 40 -3.54 9.31 -0.87
N GLU A 41 -3.77 8.47 0.15
CA GLU A 41 -3.44 7.05 0.10
C GLU A 41 -4.22 6.35 -1.01
N ARG A 42 -5.51 6.64 -1.15
CA ARG A 42 -6.36 6.11 -2.22
C ARG A 42 -5.82 6.49 -3.60
N GLN A 43 -5.47 7.75 -3.80
CA GLN A 43 -4.88 8.24 -5.06
C GLN A 43 -3.54 7.54 -5.37
N LEU A 44 -2.68 7.34 -4.37
CA LEU A 44 -1.44 6.59 -4.55
C LEU A 44 -1.73 5.14 -4.94
N TYR A 45 -2.67 4.47 -4.29
CA TYR A 45 -3.00 3.07 -4.59
C TYR A 45 -3.61 2.90 -5.99
N GLU A 46 -4.53 3.78 -6.38
CA GLU A 46 -5.18 3.74 -7.69
C GLU A 46 -4.24 4.15 -8.83
N GLY A 47 -3.29 5.06 -8.57
CA GLY A 47 -2.34 5.58 -9.54
C GLY A 47 -1.00 4.84 -9.56
N TYR A 48 -0.01 5.41 -8.84
CA TYR A 48 1.39 5.01 -8.93
C TYR A 48 1.76 3.75 -8.12
N GLY A 49 0.93 3.38 -7.16
CA GLY A 49 1.17 2.37 -6.16
C GLY A 49 1.70 2.93 -4.84
N ILE A 50 1.25 2.34 -3.74
CA ILE A 50 1.74 2.62 -2.39
C ILE A 50 2.99 1.80 -2.14
N GLU A 51 4.00 2.41 -1.55
CA GLU A 51 5.24 1.74 -1.17
C GLU A 51 5.06 0.95 0.13
N ILE A 52 5.21 -0.38 0.05
CA ILE A 52 5.10 -1.31 1.17
C ILE A 52 6.31 -2.25 1.20
N PRO A 53 6.66 -2.86 2.34
CA PRO A 53 7.68 -3.90 2.40
C PRO A 53 7.38 -5.04 1.42
N ASP A 54 8.40 -5.58 0.77
CA ASP A 54 8.27 -6.68 -0.18
C ASP A 54 7.89 -7.98 0.54
N ILE A 55 6.59 -8.25 0.55
CA ILE A 55 6.01 -9.47 1.12
C ILE A 55 5.99 -10.65 0.14
N MET A 56 6.32 -10.42 -1.14
CA MET A 56 6.30 -11.47 -2.17
C MET A 56 7.59 -12.33 -2.15
N ASN A 57 8.69 -11.76 -1.65
CA ASN A 57 9.96 -12.47 -1.52
C ASN A 57 10.14 -13.05 -0.11
N ARG A 58 10.31 -14.37 -0.01
CA ARG A 58 10.50 -15.08 1.28
C ARG A 58 11.69 -14.55 2.09
N LYS A 59 12.79 -14.14 1.44
CA LYS A 59 13.98 -13.61 2.12
C LYS A 59 13.68 -12.23 2.75
N HIS A 60 13.04 -11.34 2.00
CA HIS A 60 12.67 -10.00 2.47
C HIS A 60 11.61 -10.08 3.56
N LEU A 61 10.63 -10.98 3.41
CA LEU A 61 9.59 -11.21 4.41
C LEU A 61 10.17 -11.73 5.74
N LYS A 62 11.15 -12.65 5.68
CA LYS A 62 11.83 -13.13 6.90
C LYS A 62 12.54 -11.98 7.63
N PHE A 63 13.28 -11.16 6.90
CA PHE A 63 13.95 -9.98 7.47
C PHE A 63 12.96 -8.99 8.07
N PHE A 64 11.87 -8.68 7.36
CA PHE A 64 10.83 -7.77 7.83
C PHE A 64 10.12 -8.30 9.09
N ARG A 65 9.90 -9.61 9.18
CA ARG A 65 9.26 -10.25 10.36
C ARG A 65 10.16 -10.27 11.59
N GLU A 66 11.47 -10.42 11.40
CA GLU A 66 12.48 -10.43 12.47
C GLU A 66 12.93 -9.02 12.87
N TRP A 67 12.43 -7.98 12.18
CA TRP A 67 12.78 -6.60 12.48
C TRP A 67 12.24 -6.17 13.85
N ASP A 68 13.13 -5.63 14.67
CA ASP A 68 12.92 -5.22 16.05
C ASP A 68 12.49 -3.74 16.20
N GLY A 69 12.25 -3.05 15.08
CA GLY A 69 11.96 -1.62 15.08
C GLY A 69 13.20 -0.73 15.09
N ASP A 70 14.42 -1.28 15.02
CA ASP A 70 15.64 -0.47 14.92
C ASP A 70 15.66 0.31 13.59
N LEU A 71 15.65 1.64 13.68
CA LEU A 71 15.67 2.55 12.54
C LEU A 71 16.93 2.40 11.67
N ARG A 72 18.04 1.91 12.23
CA ARG A 72 19.27 1.65 11.46
C ARG A 72 19.10 0.51 10.46
N LYS A 73 18.14 -0.39 10.70
CA LYS A 73 17.82 -1.52 9.83
C LYS A 73 16.72 -1.18 8.81
N LEU A 74 16.05 -0.02 8.96
CA LEU A 74 14.99 0.45 8.06
C LEU A 74 15.45 0.53 6.59
N PRO A 75 16.64 1.06 6.25
CA PRO A 75 17.12 1.09 4.86
C PRO A 75 17.36 -0.29 4.25
N ASN A 76 17.50 -1.33 5.07
CA ASN A 76 17.72 -2.70 4.61
C ASN A 76 16.40 -3.42 4.28
N ILE A 77 15.26 -2.88 4.71
CA ILE A 77 13.94 -3.40 4.35
C ILE A 77 13.69 -3.05 2.89
N LYS A 78 13.51 -4.07 2.05
CA LYS A 78 13.17 -3.87 0.64
C LYS A 78 11.72 -3.47 0.52
N MET A 79 11.50 -2.31 -0.09
CA MET A 79 10.17 -1.77 -0.37
C MET A 79 9.80 -2.02 -1.84
N LYS A 80 8.51 -2.21 -2.10
CA LYS A 80 7.91 -2.34 -3.43
C LYS A 80 6.64 -1.52 -3.50
N LYS A 81 6.33 -1.06 -4.72
CA LYS A 81 5.08 -0.35 -4.99
C LYS A 81 3.99 -1.38 -5.28
N LEU A 82 2.85 -1.17 -4.65
CA LEU A 82 1.64 -1.96 -4.85
C LEU A 82 0.51 -1.04 -5.27
N SER A 83 -0.04 -1.29 -6.44
CA SER A 83 -1.16 -0.54 -7.03
C SER A 83 -2.40 -1.43 -7.19
N ALA A 84 -3.54 -0.79 -7.45
CA ALA A 84 -4.77 -1.51 -7.78
C ALA A 84 -4.63 -2.42 -9.02
N ARG A 85 -3.73 -2.07 -9.95
CA ARG A 85 -3.45 -2.87 -11.14
C ARG A 85 -2.77 -4.19 -10.80
N ASP A 86 -1.85 -4.17 -9.83
CA ASP A 86 -1.14 -5.37 -9.39
C ASP A 86 -2.08 -6.37 -8.72
N ALA A 87 -3.14 -5.89 -8.05
CA ALA A 87 -4.18 -6.74 -7.47
C ALA A 87 -5.12 -7.34 -8.53
N ALA A 88 -5.37 -6.65 -9.64
CA ALA A 88 -6.21 -7.13 -10.74
C ALA A 88 -5.48 -8.11 -11.67
N CYS A 89 -4.15 -8.02 -11.75
CA CYS A 89 -3.33 -8.80 -12.67
C CYS A 89 -2.87 -10.16 -12.10
N SER A 90 -3.61 -10.75 -11.14
CA SER A 90 -3.31 -12.09 -10.60
C SER A 90 -3.60 -13.25 -11.58
N HIS A 91 -3.56 -12.97 -12.89
CA HIS A 91 -3.37 -13.96 -13.95
C HIS A 91 -1.96 -13.75 -14.53
N PRO A 92 -1.09 -14.77 -14.55
CA PRO A 92 0.23 -14.64 -15.15
C PRO A 92 0.10 -14.61 -16.68
N GLU A 93 -0.10 -13.44 -17.25
CA GLU A 93 0.33 -13.17 -18.61
C GLU A 93 1.63 -12.37 -18.55
N GLY A 94 2.73 -12.99 -19.00
CA GLY A 94 4.01 -12.30 -19.21
C GLY A 94 5.19 -12.83 -18.40
N ALA A 95 5.40 -14.15 -18.39
CA ALA A 95 6.73 -14.74 -18.19
C ALA A 95 7.10 -15.60 -19.41
N ASP A 96 7.03 -15.02 -20.61
CA ASP A 96 7.61 -15.59 -21.83
C ASP A 96 8.05 -14.45 -22.75
N VAL A 97 9.12 -13.76 -22.36
CA VAL A 97 9.89 -12.92 -23.30
C VAL A 97 11.37 -13.31 -23.30
N GLU A 98 11.84 -14.05 -22.29
CA GLU A 98 13.24 -14.49 -22.18
C GLU A 98 13.47 -15.94 -22.64
N ALA A 99 12.62 -16.46 -23.53
CA ALA A 99 12.80 -17.78 -24.16
C ALA A 99 12.90 -17.73 -25.69
N LYS A 100 12.82 -16.54 -26.31
CA LYS A 100 12.83 -16.40 -27.79
C LYS A 100 14.17 -16.02 -28.40
N GLU A 101 15.22 -15.81 -27.60
CA GLU A 101 16.53 -15.41 -28.12
C GLU A 101 17.53 -16.58 -28.24
N GLU A 102 17.29 -17.71 -27.57
CA GLU A 102 18.19 -18.88 -27.61
C GLU A 102 17.84 -19.91 -28.72
N LEU A 103 16.69 -19.77 -29.41
CA LEU A 103 16.28 -20.69 -30.48
C LEU A 103 16.73 -20.25 -31.88
N ASN A 104 17.10 -18.99 -32.10
CA ASN A 104 17.52 -18.48 -33.41
C ASN A 104 19.02 -18.63 -33.70
N LYS A 105 19.82 -19.16 -32.77
CA LYS A 105 21.26 -19.36 -32.95
C LYS A 105 21.66 -20.82 -33.20
N ALA A 106 20.71 -21.75 -33.14
CA ALA A 106 20.93 -23.17 -33.35
C ALA A 106 20.52 -23.68 -34.75
N GLU A 107 19.98 -22.81 -35.61
CA GLU A 107 19.57 -23.16 -36.98
C GLU A 107 20.48 -22.58 -38.08
N GLU A 108 21.61 -21.96 -37.69
CA GLU A 108 22.63 -21.46 -38.62
C GLU A 108 24.04 -21.99 -38.29
N VAL A 109 24.18 -23.32 -38.12
CA VAL A 109 25.45 -24.07 -38.26
C VAL A 109 25.20 -25.41 -38.94
#